data_AF-A0A0B8P0J3-F1
#
_entry.id   AF-A0A0B8P0J3-F1
#
_cell.length_a   1.000
_cell.length_b   1.000
_cell.length_c   1.000
_cell.angle_alpha   90.00
_cell.angle_beta   90.00
_cell.angle_gamma   90.00
#
_symmetry.space_group_name_H-M   'P 1'
#
loop_
_entity.id
_entity.type
_entity.pdbx_description
1 polymer ?
#
loop_
_entity_poly.entity_id
_entity_poly.type
_entity_poly.pdbx_seq_one_letter_code
_entity_poly.pdbx_strand_id
1 'polypeptide(L)'
;MQEEFEQLAMLIASEGGKPLIDARIEVDRAIAGVQLCISELQSERGVEIPMDLTAAGAGRTAFTSREPIGVVVAVSAFNHPLNLIVHQVAPAIAVGCPSDC
;
A
#
# COMPACT_ATOMS: atom_id res chain seq x y z
N MET A 1 6.13 6.40 13.29
CA MET A 1 5.43 5.16 13.71
C MET A 1 6.20 4.34 14.74
N GLN A 2 7.40 3.82 14.45
CA GLN A 2 8.14 3.02 15.45
C GLN A 2 8.53 3.83 16.69
N GLU A 3 8.94 5.09 16.52
CA GLU A 3 9.28 5.99 17.63
C GLU A 3 8.06 6.38 18.48
N GLU A 4 6.88 6.43 17.86
CA GLU A 4 5.61 6.83 18.49
C GLU A 4 4.73 5.61 18.84
N PHE A 5 5.30 4.40 18.83
CA PHE A 5 4.55 3.14 18.87
C PHE A 5 3.55 3.07 20.04
N GLU A 6 4.02 3.34 21.25
CA GLU A 6 3.19 3.30 22.45
C GLU A 6 2.15 4.42 22.47
N GLN A 7 2.45 5.59 21.93
CA GLN A 7 1.48 6.69 21.82
C GLN A 7 0.35 6.32 20.85
N LEU A 8 0.67 5.75 19.70
CA LEU A 8 -0.31 5.28 18.72
C LEU A 8 -1.19 4.16 19.28
N ALA A 9 -0.58 3.19 19.98
CA ALA A 9 -1.33 2.10 20.62
C ALA A 9 -2.31 2.64 21.69
N MET A 10 -1.87 3.61 22.49
CA MET A 10 -2.74 4.28 23.47
C MET A 10 -3.88 5.05 22.80
N LEU A 11 -3.62 5.74 21.70
CA LEU A 11 -4.64 6.48 20.94
C LEU A 11 -5.72 5.52 20.41
N ILE A 12 -5.30 4.45 19.74
CA ILE A 12 -6.20 3.40 19.20
C ILE A 12 -7.04 2.75 20.30
N ALA A 13 -6.42 2.45 21.44
CA ALA A 13 -7.14 1.88 22.59
C ALA A 13 -8.17 2.87 23.16
N SER A 14 -7.81 4.16 23.24
CA SER A 14 -8.69 5.21 23.78
C SER A 14 -9.88 5.54 22.88
N GLU A 15 -9.69 5.55 21.55
CA GLU A 15 -10.74 5.86 20.58
C GLU A 15 -11.61 4.65 20.25
N GLY A 16 -10.98 3.48 20.08
CA GLY A 16 -11.65 2.25 19.64
C GLY A 16 -12.16 1.38 20.78
N GLY A 17 -11.83 1.69 22.03
CA GLY A 17 -12.23 0.91 23.21
C GLY A 17 -11.69 -0.52 23.25
N LYS A 18 -10.68 -0.83 22.43
CA LYS A 18 -10.09 -2.18 22.35
C LYS A 18 -8.98 -2.37 23.40
N PRO A 19 -8.71 -3.62 23.85
CA PRO A 19 -7.59 -3.91 24.73
C PRO A 19 -6.27 -3.37 24.19
N LEU A 20 -5.41 -2.84 25.08
CA LEU A 20 -4.12 -2.26 24.68
C LEU A 20 -3.23 -3.27 23.92
N ILE A 21 -3.34 -4.55 24.26
CA ILE A 21 -2.62 -5.64 23.56
C ILE A 21 -3.04 -5.69 22.09
N ASP A 22 -4.34 -5.64 21.81
CA ASP A 22 -4.87 -5.65 20.44
C ASP A 22 -4.50 -4.35 19.70
N ALA A 23 -4.49 -3.22 20.41
CA ALA A 23 -4.05 -1.95 19.84
C ALA A 23 -2.56 -1.97 19.43
N ARG A 24 -1.68 -2.56 20.24
CA ARG A 24 -0.26 -2.74 19.89
C ARG A 24 -0.09 -3.62 18.66
N ILE A 25 -0.80 -4.74 18.61
CA ILE A 25 -0.81 -5.63 17.43
C ILE A 25 -1.27 -4.88 16.18
N GLU A 26 -2.24 -3.98 16.31
CA GLU A 26 -2.67 -3.14 15.19
C GLU A 26 -1.58 -2.19 14.69
N VAL A 27 -0.83 -1.54 15.59
CA VAL A 27 0.30 -0.68 15.21
C VAL A 27 1.39 -1.49 14.52
N ASP A 28 1.73 -2.68 15.04
CA ASP A 28 2.70 -3.58 14.40
C ASP A 28 2.27 -3.96 12.98
N ARG A 29 1.00 -4.34 12.80
CA ARG A 29 0.45 -4.68 11.48
C ARG A 29 0.47 -3.48 10.53
N ALA A 30 0.17 -2.29 11.02
CA ALA A 30 0.23 -1.07 10.23
C ALA A 30 1.68 -0.77 9.78
N ILE A 31 2.67 -0.92 10.67
CA ILE A 31 4.10 -0.78 10.31
C ILE A 31 4.50 -1.81 9.25
N ALA A 32 4.10 -3.07 9.43
CA ALA A 32 4.37 -4.13 8.47
C ALA A 32 3.73 -3.85 7.10
N GLY A 33 2.52 -3.29 7.07
CA GLY A 33 1.84 -2.88 5.83
C GLY A 33 2.63 -1.83 5.05
N VAL A 34 3.20 -0.83 5.73
CA VAL A 34 4.08 0.17 5.10
C VAL A 34 5.36 -0.49 4.57
N GLN A 35 6.00 -1.35 5.36
CA GLN A 35 7.22 -2.05 4.95
C GLN A 35 6.99 -2.93 3.72
N LEU A 36 5.83 -3.60 3.64
CA LEU A 36 5.44 -4.38 2.47
C LEU A 36 5.33 -3.49 1.22
N CYS A 37 4.70 -2.31 1.33
CA CYS A 37 4.62 -1.37 0.22
C CYS A 37 6.01 -0.91 -0.26
N ILE A 38 6.95 -0.68 0.67
CA ILE A 38 8.34 -0.34 0.34
C ILE A 38 9.03 -1.48 -0.43
N SER A 39 8.81 -2.74 -0.04
CA SER A 39 9.39 -3.88 -0.77
C SER A 39 8.77 -4.07 -2.16
N GLU A 40 7.47 -3.86 -2.31
CA GLU A 40 6.77 -3.98 -3.59
C GLU A 40 7.22 -2.89 -4.57
N LEU A 41 7.43 -1.66 -4.09
CA LEU A 41 7.99 -0.55 -4.86
C LEU A 41 9.33 -0.89 -5.54
N GLN A 42 10.17 -1.69 -4.89
CA GLN A 42 11.46 -2.11 -5.45
C GLN A 42 11.33 -3.22 -6.49
N SER A 43 10.23 -3.97 -6.44
CA SER A 43 9.96 -5.16 -7.25
C SER A 43 9.09 -4.88 -8.47
N GLU A 44 8.33 -3.78 -8.47
CA GLU A 44 7.41 -3.43 -9.55
C GLU A 44 8.16 -3.13 -10.86
N ARG A 45 7.89 -3.93 -11.91
CA ARG A 45 8.50 -3.78 -13.25
C ARG A 45 7.55 -4.16 -14.36
N GLY A 46 7.75 -3.54 -15.51
CA GLY A 46 7.17 -3.96 -16.78
C GLY A 46 7.71 -5.30 -17.27
N VAL A 47 7.00 -5.93 -18.19
CA VAL A 47 7.40 -7.20 -18.82
C VAL A 47 7.52 -7.00 -20.33
N GLU A 48 8.56 -7.58 -20.92
CA GLU A 48 8.73 -7.66 -22.38
C GLU A 48 7.82 -8.74 -22.95
N ILE A 49 7.09 -8.40 -24.02
CA ILE A 49 6.21 -9.31 -24.75
C ILE A 49 6.86 -9.59 -26.11
N PRO A 50 7.25 -10.84 -26.39
CA PRO A 50 7.79 -11.23 -27.70
C PRO A 50 6.68 -11.18 -28.74
N MET A 51 6.87 -10.37 -29.79
CA MET A 51 5.90 -10.17 -30.87
C MET A 51 6.34 -10.82 -32.19
N ASP A 52 7.51 -11.44 -32.22
CA ASP A 52 8.14 -12.07 -33.39
C ASP A 52 7.62 -13.49 -33.70
N LEU A 53 6.54 -13.93 -33.03
CA LEU A 53 5.91 -15.24 -33.21
C LEU A 53 5.24 -15.43 -34.58
N THR A 54 5.12 -14.36 -35.39
CA THR A 54 4.53 -14.40 -36.73
C THR A 54 5.35 -13.57 -37.72
N ALA A 55 5.29 -13.90 -39.01
CA ALA A 55 5.97 -13.11 -40.06
C ALA A 55 5.52 -11.63 -40.09
N ALA A 56 4.28 -11.34 -39.67
CA ALA A 56 3.76 -9.99 -39.55
C ALA A 56 4.33 -9.21 -38.36
N GLY A 57 4.88 -9.90 -37.35
CA GLY A 57 5.45 -9.33 -36.12
C GLY A 57 6.98 -9.39 -36.04
N ALA A 58 7.65 -9.89 -37.08
CA ALA A 58 9.10 -9.96 -37.15
C ALA A 58 9.74 -8.58 -36.91
N GLY A 59 10.71 -8.51 -35.99
CA GLY A 59 11.41 -7.28 -35.63
C GLY A 59 10.63 -6.33 -34.72
N ARG A 60 9.50 -6.76 -34.13
CA ARG A 60 8.76 -5.97 -33.13
C ARG A 60 8.98 -6.53 -31.73
N THR A 61 9.16 -5.62 -30.78
CA THR A 61 9.17 -5.91 -29.34
C THR A 61 8.15 -5.01 -28.66
N ALA A 62 7.36 -5.56 -27.74
CA ALA A 62 6.43 -4.80 -26.92
C ALA A 62 6.85 -4.87 -25.45
N PHE A 63 6.51 -3.84 -24.68
CA PHE A 63 6.76 -3.80 -23.24
C PHE A 63 5.51 -3.29 -22.53
N THR A 64 5.29 -3.73 -21.30
CA THR A 64 4.24 -3.18 -20.42
C THR A 64 4.83 -2.16 -19.47
N SER A 65 4.07 -1.12 -19.16
CA SER A 65 4.33 -0.19 -18.06
C SER A 65 3.05 -0.04 -17.23
N ARG A 66 3.20 0.33 -15.97
CA ARG A 66 2.10 0.72 -15.08
C ARG A 66 2.18 2.22 -14.85
N GLU A 67 1.04 2.89 -14.90
CA GLU A 67 0.92 4.31 -14.61
C GLU A 67 -0.10 4.53 -13.49
N PRO A 68 0.09 5.55 -12.63
CA PRO A 68 -0.89 5.89 -11.60
C PRO A 68 -2.25 6.18 -12.21
N ILE A 69 -3.32 5.66 -11.61
CA ILE A 69 -4.69 5.87 -12.11
C ILE A 69 -5.20 7.31 -11.87
N GLY A 70 -4.58 8.05 -10.93
CA GLY A 70 -4.94 9.41 -10.57
C GLY A 70 -5.30 9.55 -9.08
N VAL A 71 -6.24 10.45 -8.78
CA VAL A 71 -6.65 10.75 -7.39
C VAL A 71 -7.44 9.58 -6.79
N VAL A 72 -7.13 9.22 -5.54
CA VAL A 72 -7.82 8.17 -4.78
C VAL A 72 -8.44 8.75 -3.51
N VAL A 73 -9.69 8.37 -3.21
CA VAL A 73 -10.35 8.69 -1.94
C VAL A 73 -10.28 7.46 -1.03
N ALA A 74 -9.71 7.62 0.17
CA ALA A 74 -9.61 6.57 1.16
C ALA A 74 -10.72 6.68 2.21
N VAL A 75 -11.45 5.60 2.47
CA VAL A 75 -12.50 5.56 3.50
C VAL A 75 -12.26 4.33 4.38
N SER A 76 -11.89 4.55 5.63
CA SER A 76 -11.59 3.50 6.60
C SER A 76 -12.72 3.28 7.61
N ALA A 77 -12.95 2.03 8.00
CA ALA A 77 -13.85 1.69 9.09
C ALA A 77 -13.18 1.93 10.47
N PHE A 78 -14.00 2.06 11.52
CA PHE A 78 -13.54 2.44 12.86
C PHE A 78 -12.90 1.30 13.68
N ASN A 79 -13.06 0.04 13.26
CA ASN A 79 -12.67 -1.12 14.06
C ASN A 79 -11.15 -1.36 14.09
N HIS A 80 -10.42 -0.88 13.09
CA HIS A 80 -8.95 -0.89 13.02
C HIS A 80 -8.48 0.42 12.39
N PRO A 81 -8.59 1.54 13.12
CA PRO A 81 -8.47 2.88 12.54
C PRO A 81 -7.11 3.12 11.89
N LEU A 82 -6.03 2.61 12.48
CA LEU A 82 -4.68 2.82 11.93
C LEU A 82 -4.36 1.81 10.83
N ASN A 83 -4.65 0.53 11.06
CA ASN A 83 -4.28 -0.50 10.09
C ASN A 83 -5.08 -0.38 8.78
N LEU A 84 -6.37 -0.04 8.85
CA LEU A 84 -7.21 0.03 7.65
C LEU A 84 -6.87 1.23 6.75
N ILE A 85 -6.57 2.39 7.34
CA ILE A 85 -6.17 3.55 6.53
C ILE A 85 -4.80 3.33 5.88
N VAL A 86 -3.86 2.69 6.59
CA VAL A 86 -2.54 2.33 6.04
C VAL A 86 -2.68 1.43 4.82
N HIS A 87 -3.59 0.46 4.83
CA HIS A 87 -3.85 -0.41 3.68
C HIS A 87 -4.46 0.29 2.46
N GLN A 88 -4.86 1.56 2.57
CA GLN A 88 -5.38 2.35 1.45
C GLN A 88 -4.36 3.40 1.00
N VAL A 89 -3.85 4.17 1.97
CA VAL A 89 -2.95 5.31 1.71
C VAL A 89 -1.55 4.84 1.33
N ALA A 90 -0.98 3.83 2.01
CA ALA A 90 0.38 3.39 1.70
C ALA A 90 0.51 2.81 0.27
N PRO A 91 -0.43 1.97 -0.23
CA PRO A 91 -0.41 1.56 -1.63
C PRO A 91 -0.64 2.71 -2.60
N ALA A 92 -1.55 3.66 -2.30
CA ALA A 92 -1.78 4.82 -3.15
C ALA A 92 -0.50 5.65 -3.34
N ILE A 93 0.22 5.93 -2.24
CA ILE A 93 1.51 6.60 -2.27
C ILE A 93 2.54 5.78 -3.06
N ALA A 94 2.60 4.46 -2.83
CA ALA A 94 3.52 3.58 -3.54
C ALA A 94 3.33 3.66 -5.06
N VAL A 95 2.09 3.61 -5.56
CA VAL A 95 1.84 3.70 -7.00
C VAL A 95 1.86 5.13 -7.55
N GLY A 96 2.22 6.14 -6.74
CA GLY A 96 2.28 7.54 -7.17
C GLY A 96 0.92 8.21 -7.34
N CYS A 97 -0.14 7.71 -6.69
CA CYS A 97 -1.46 8.31 -6.69
C CYS A 97 -1.60 9.32 -5.54
N PRO A 98 -1.95 10.59 -5.80
CA PRO A 98 -2.34 11.51 -4.73
C PRO A 98 -3.62 11.00 -4.05
N SER A 99 -3.60 10.93 -2.72
CA SER A 99 -4.73 10.45 -1.91
C SER A 99 -5.33 11.56 -1.05
N ASP A 100 -6.66 11.66 -1.06
CA ASP A 100 -7.44 12.46 -0.12
C ASP A 100 -8.06 11.50 0.91
N CYS A 101 -7.80 11.74 2.19
CA CYS A 101 -8.11 10.83 3.31
C CYS A 101 -8.83 11.56 4.44
#